data_AF-A0A7G8EWA6-F1
#
_entry.id   AF-A0A7G8EWA6-F1
#
_cell.length_a   1.000
_cell.length_b   1.000
_cell.length_c   1.000
_cell.angle_alpha   90.00
_cell.angle_beta   90.00
_cell.angle_gamma   90.00
#
_symmetry.space_group_name_H-M   'P 1'
#
loop_
_entity.id
_entity.type
_entity.pdbx_description
1 polymer ?
#
loop_
_entity_poly.entity_id
_entity_poly.type
_entity_poly.pdbx_seq_one_letter_code
_entity_poly.pdbx_strand_id
1 'polypeptide(L)'
;MDDLIALLKTQPKHPRISDLISEAEAESTVDLAKEADLLRGVWELRWSSAKQPWLKQSTWLENLQVLDPAKQRGVNLLRVSGPLSATASITVEAKLNIEQPNRVGVTFCRGGWRGPKIAGFQRFELMKQLNQSFPAWLDITALTTKLRICRGNAGTTFALLKREDLSVSNYL
;
A
#
# COMPACT_ATOMS: atom_id res chain seq x y z
N MET A 1 4.86 17.53 -8.46
CA MET A 1 4.92 16.21 -7.79
C MET A 1 6.33 15.74 -7.40
N ASP A 2 7.40 16.10 -8.12
CA ASP A 2 8.75 15.60 -7.79
C ASP A 2 9.25 15.98 -6.39
N ASP A 3 8.99 17.22 -5.95
CA ASP A 3 9.31 17.69 -4.60
C ASP A 3 8.65 16.83 -3.50
N LEU A 4 7.38 16.46 -3.70
CA LEU A 4 6.66 15.57 -2.79
C LEU A 4 7.35 14.20 -2.72
N ILE A 5 7.71 13.63 -3.87
CA ILE A 5 8.40 12.33 -3.92
C ILE A 5 9.76 12.42 -3.21
N ALA A 6 10.52 13.50 -3.42
CA ALA A 6 11.80 13.71 -2.76
C ALA A 6 11.66 13.77 -1.23
N LEU A 7 10.68 14.53 -0.73
CA LEU A 7 10.40 14.61 0.71
C LEU A 7 9.90 13.29 1.28
N LEU A 8 9.00 12.57 0.60
CA LEU A 8 8.53 11.25 1.06
C LEU A 8 9.67 10.22 1.18
N LYS A 9 10.72 10.34 0.34
CA LYS A 9 11.91 9.48 0.40
C LYS A 9 12.84 9.84 1.55
N THR A 10 13.08 11.14 1.75
CA THR A 10 14.21 11.63 2.57
C THR A 10 13.78 12.22 3.91
N GLN A 11 12.64 12.92 3.94
CA GLN A 11 12.16 13.69 5.08
C GLN A 11 10.63 13.54 5.24
N PRO A 12 10.13 12.34 5.53
CA PRO A 12 8.70 12.03 5.54
C PRO A 12 7.90 12.71 6.67
N LYS A 13 8.59 13.39 7.60
CA LYS A 13 7.98 14.21 8.66
C LYS A 13 7.97 15.69 8.30
N HIS A 14 8.41 16.05 7.10
CA HIS A 14 8.50 17.44 6.67
C HIS A 14 7.10 18.06 6.62
N PRO A 15 6.88 19.24 7.24
CA PRO A 15 5.54 19.81 7.40
C PRO A 15 4.85 20.12 6.06
N ARG A 16 5.61 20.47 5.03
CA ARG A 16 5.07 20.75 3.67
C ARG A 16 4.45 19.55 2.96
N ILE A 17 4.62 18.31 3.44
CA ILE A 17 4.10 17.12 2.76
C ILE A 17 2.57 17.19 2.63
N SER A 18 1.87 17.68 3.65
CA SER A 18 0.40 17.79 3.61
C SER A 18 -0.08 18.76 2.52
N ASP A 19 0.59 19.89 2.38
CA ASP A 19 0.25 20.91 1.38
C ASP A 19 0.56 20.38 -0.03
N LEU A 20 1.73 19.80 -0.23
CA LEU A 20 2.14 19.20 -1.50
C LEU A 20 1.25 18.02 -1.94
N ILE A 21 0.69 17.27 -0.98
CA ILE A 21 -0.32 16.25 -1.26
C ILE A 21 -1.60 16.92 -1.78
N SER A 22 -2.05 18.00 -1.15
CA SER A 22 -3.26 18.70 -1.55
C SER A 22 -3.12 19.34 -2.93
N GLU A 23 -1.96 19.93 -3.23
CA GLU A 23 -1.58 20.41 -4.57
C GLU A 23 -1.59 19.26 -5.59
N ALA A 24 -0.93 18.15 -5.27
CA ALA A 24 -0.88 16.98 -6.16
C ALA A 24 -2.27 16.39 -6.44
N GLU A 25 -3.17 16.35 -5.44
CA GLU A 25 -4.56 15.90 -5.62
C GLU A 25 -5.36 16.89 -6.49
N ALA A 26 -5.16 18.20 -6.32
CA ALA A 26 -5.88 19.22 -7.10
C ALA A 26 -5.45 19.26 -8.57
N GLU A 27 -4.18 18.96 -8.85
CA GLU A 27 -3.62 18.89 -10.21
C GLU A 27 -3.90 17.54 -10.90
N SER A 28 -4.36 16.53 -10.17
CA SER A 28 -4.58 15.18 -10.69
C SER A 28 -6.01 14.97 -11.17
N THR A 29 -6.17 14.21 -12.24
CA THR A 29 -7.45 13.61 -12.64
C THR A 29 -7.22 12.14 -12.86
N VAL A 30 -7.67 11.29 -11.93
CA VAL A 30 -7.48 9.84 -11.99
C VAL A 30 -8.66 9.18 -12.67
N ASP A 31 -8.37 8.40 -13.71
CA ASP A 31 -9.35 7.59 -14.43
C ASP A 31 -8.87 6.13 -14.48
N LEU A 32 -9.27 5.35 -13.48
CA LEU A 32 -8.88 3.94 -13.37
C LEU A 32 -9.45 3.07 -14.48
N ALA A 33 -10.42 3.55 -15.28
CA ALA A 33 -10.81 2.82 -16.49
C ALA A 33 -9.66 2.73 -17.50
N LYS A 34 -8.75 3.72 -17.49
CA LYS A 34 -7.58 3.80 -18.38
C LYS A 34 -6.26 3.50 -17.66
N GLU A 35 -6.21 3.82 -16.36
CA GLU A 35 -4.96 3.89 -15.61
C GLU A 35 -4.82 2.78 -14.56
N ALA A 36 -5.75 1.81 -14.49
CA ALA A 36 -5.69 0.72 -13.51
C ALA A 36 -4.35 -0.03 -13.52
N ASP A 37 -3.69 -0.15 -14.68
CA ASP A 37 -2.39 -0.80 -14.78
C ASP A 37 -1.28 -0.08 -14.00
N LEU A 38 -1.39 1.25 -13.81
CA LEU A 38 -0.45 1.99 -12.98
C LEU A 38 -0.51 1.58 -11.51
N LEU A 39 -1.66 1.10 -11.02
CA LEU A 39 -1.79 0.58 -9.66
C LEU A 39 -0.99 -0.69 -9.44
N ARG A 40 -0.67 -1.45 -10.50
CA ARG A 40 0.09 -2.71 -10.37
C ARG A 40 1.49 -2.45 -9.84
N GLY A 41 1.82 -3.08 -8.73
CA GLY A 41 3.15 -2.99 -8.12
C GLY A 41 3.17 -3.24 -6.63
N VAL A 42 4.37 -3.10 -6.05
CA VAL A 42 4.58 -3.03 -4.60
C VAL A 42 4.68 -1.56 -4.20
N TRP A 43 3.82 -1.13 -3.30
CA TRP A 43 3.73 0.24 -2.83
C TRP A 43 4.09 0.32 -1.35
N GLU A 44 4.96 1.23 -0.95
CA GLU A 44 5.31 1.45 0.44
C GLU A 44 4.65 2.73 0.97
N LEU A 45 3.97 2.63 2.10
CA LEU A 45 3.43 3.79 2.81
C LEU A 45 4.58 4.65 3.33
N ARG A 46 4.65 5.90 2.86
CA ARG A 46 5.65 6.88 3.30
C ARG A 46 5.05 7.98 4.17
N TRP A 47 3.76 8.25 4.01
CA TRP A 47 3.09 9.25 4.84
C TRP A 47 1.61 8.95 4.99
N SER A 48 1.04 9.32 6.14
CA SER A 48 -0.40 9.28 6.38
C SER A 48 -0.84 10.42 7.28
N SER A 49 -2.06 10.92 7.08
CA SER A 49 -2.70 11.87 7.99
C SER A 49 -3.19 11.23 9.29
N ALA A 50 -3.18 9.89 9.38
CA ALA A 50 -3.60 9.15 10.57
C ALA A 50 -2.62 9.28 11.74
N LYS A 51 -3.14 9.15 12.97
CA LYS A 51 -2.34 9.24 14.20
C LYS A 51 -1.86 7.87 14.71
N GLN A 52 -2.37 6.76 14.14
CA GLN A 52 -2.10 5.40 14.61
C GLN A 52 -0.61 5.03 14.47
N PRO A 53 0.03 4.40 15.49
CA PRO A 53 1.47 4.15 15.49
C PRO A 53 2.01 3.30 14.35
N TRP A 54 1.27 2.27 13.90
CA TRP A 54 1.69 1.39 12.80
C TRP A 54 1.58 2.03 11.40
N LEU A 55 0.91 3.18 11.30
CA LEU A 55 0.88 4.02 10.10
C LEU A 55 1.96 5.11 10.12
N LYS A 56 2.64 5.30 11.26
CA LYS A 56 3.79 6.19 11.33
C LYS A 56 4.99 5.50 10.72
N GLN A 57 5.63 6.17 9.77
CA GLN A 57 6.84 5.66 9.15
C GLN A 57 7.92 5.45 10.21
N SER A 58 8.51 4.27 10.17
CA SER A 58 9.65 3.88 10.99
C SER A 58 10.70 3.24 10.10
N THR A 59 11.98 3.46 10.40
CA THR A 59 13.09 2.88 9.61
C THR A 59 13.17 1.35 9.73
N TRP A 60 12.62 0.81 10.81
CA TRP A 60 12.62 -0.63 11.12
C TRP A 60 11.35 -1.36 10.65
N LEU A 61 10.35 -0.67 10.09
CA LEU A 61 9.08 -1.28 9.68
C LEU A 61 8.67 -0.78 8.30
N GLU A 62 8.53 -1.70 7.36
CA GLU A 62 7.96 -1.44 6.05
C GLU A 62 6.47 -1.77 6.06
N ASN A 63 5.66 -0.81 5.61
CA ASN A 63 4.23 -1.00 5.39
C ASN A 63 3.97 -1.03 3.89
N LEU A 64 3.91 -2.25 3.35
CA LEU A 64 3.82 -2.52 1.92
C LEU A 64 2.40 -2.90 1.52
N GLN A 65 2.01 -2.49 0.33
CA GLN A 65 0.77 -2.85 -0.33
C GLN A 65 1.11 -3.39 -1.72
N VAL A 66 0.89 -4.68 -1.92
CA VAL A 66 1.10 -5.34 -3.22
C VAL A 66 -0.24 -5.39 -3.93
N LEU A 67 -0.29 -4.86 -5.14
CA LEU A 67 -1.53 -4.77 -5.92
C LEU A 67 -1.37 -5.42 -7.29
N ASP A 68 -2.36 -6.23 -7.65
CA ASP A 68 -2.55 -6.81 -8.96
C ASP A 68 -4.03 -6.65 -9.38
N PRO A 69 -4.41 -5.47 -9.90
CA PRO A 69 -5.78 -5.18 -10.30
C PRO A 69 -6.32 -6.13 -11.37
N ALA A 70 -5.47 -6.53 -12.34
CA ALA A 70 -5.85 -7.46 -13.40
C ALA A 70 -6.27 -8.83 -12.85
N LYS A 71 -5.66 -9.27 -11.74
CA LYS A 71 -6.05 -10.49 -11.03
C LYS A 71 -7.01 -10.24 -9.86
N GLN A 72 -7.46 -8.99 -9.66
CA GLN A 72 -8.31 -8.59 -8.54
C GLN A 72 -7.73 -8.99 -7.17
N ARG A 73 -6.40 -8.90 -7.01
CA ARG A 73 -5.71 -9.34 -5.79
C ARG A 73 -4.88 -8.22 -5.19
N GLY A 74 -4.96 -8.10 -3.87
CA GLY A 74 -4.16 -7.19 -3.08
C GLY A 74 -3.62 -7.86 -1.83
N VAL A 75 -2.47 -7.40 -1.35
CA VAL A 75 -1.89 -7.83 -0.06
C VAL A 75 -1.39 -6.59 0.68
N ASN A 76 -1.82 -6.43 1.92
CA ASN A 76 -1.15 -5.53 2.88
C ASN A 76 -0.14 -6.33 3.69
N LEU A 77 1.06 -5.80 3.84
CA LEU A 77 2.17 -6.46 4.49
C LEU A 77 2.88 -5.48 5.42
N LEU A 78 2.94 -5.83 6.70
CA LEU A 78 3.85 -5.19 7.66
C LEU A 78 5.05 -6.09 7.86
N ARG A 79 6.23 -5.62 7.45
CA ARG A 79 7.49 -6.37 7.49
C ARG A 79 8.54 -5.59 8.27
N VAL A 80 9.30 -6.27 9.12
CA VAL A 80 10.45 -5.65 9.79
C VAL A 80 11.58 -5.44 8.78
N SER A 81 12.19 -4.27 8.75
CA SER A 81 13.32 -3.93 7.87
C SER A 81 14.63 -4.56 8.37
N GLY A 82 15.59 -4.78 7.45
CA GLY A 82 16.97 -5.15 7.78
C GLY A 82 17.29 -6.65 7.67
N PRO A 83 18.43 -7.11 8.24
CA PRO A 83 18.94 -8.47 8.08
C PRO A 83 18.00 -9.56 8.61
N LEU A 84 17.12 -9.20 9.55
CA LEU A 84 16.09 -10.07 10.12
C LEU A 84 14.74 -9.95 9.39
N SER A 85 14.67 -9.25 8.26
CA SER A 85 13.41 -9.06 7.52
C SER A 85 12.77 -10.35 7.00
N ALA A 86 13.50 -11.47 7.04
CA ALA A 86 12.97 -12.79 6.75
C ALA A 86 12.12 -13.37 7.90
N THR A 87 12.28 -12.93 9.16
CA THR A 87 11.78 -13.72 10.29
C THR A 87 10.28 -13.59 10.57
N ALA A 88 9.60 -12.52 10.16
CA ALA A 88 8.17 -12.34 10.44
C ALA A 88 7.55 -11.20 9.63
N SER A 89 6.36 -11.44 9.08
CA SER A 89 5.52 -10.38 8.51
C SER A 89 4.05 -10.60 8.84
N ILE A 90 3.33 -9.52 9.13
CA ILE A 90 1.87 -9.55 9.25
C ILE A 90 1.32 -9.32 7.85
N THR A 91 0.55 -10.29 7.35
CA THR A 91 0.00 -10.28 6.00
C THR A 91 -1.52 -10.26 6.07
N VAL A 92 -2.13 -9.43 5.25
CA VAL A 92 -3.57 -9.44 4.99
C VAL A 92 -3.80 -9.54 3.49
N GLU A 93 -4.43 -10.63 3.06
CA GLU A 93 -4.84 -10.87 1.68
C GLU A 93 -6.22 -10.25 1.43
N ALA A 94 -6.37 -9.57 0.30
CA ALA A 94 -7.59 -8.92 -0.11
C ALA A 94 -7.92 -9.21 -1.57
N LYS A 95 -9.21 -9.21 -1.88
CA LYS A 95 -9.72 -9.05 -3.25
C LYS A 95 -9.90 -7.56 -3.54
N LEU A 96 -9.58 -7.16 -4.75
CA LEU A 96 -9.70 -5.80 -5.24
C LEU A 96 -10.83 -5.70 -6.25
N ASN A 97 -11.61 -4.63 -6.18
CA ASN A 97 -12.60 -4.28 -7.17
C ASN A 97 -12.31 -2.86 -7.67
N ILE A 98 -12.21 -2.66 -8.98
CA ILE A 98 -12.02 -1.31 -9.54
C ILE A 98 -13.40 -0.70 -9.76
N GLU A 99 -13.67 0.39 -9.05
CA GLU A 99 -14.92 1.14 -9.08
C GLU A 99 -14.63 2.50 -9.69
N GLN A 100 -15.21 2.77 -10.86
CA GLN A 100 -14.93 4.00 -11.59
C GLN A 100 -15.51 5.24 -10.88
N PRO A 101 -14.89 6.43 -11.08
CA PRO A 101 -13.68 6.65 -11.89
C PRO A 101 -12.38 6.32 -11.14
N ASN A 102 -12.35 6.39 -9.82
CA ASN A 102 -11.10 6.43 -9.07
C ASN A 102 -11.08 5.61 -7.79
N ARG A 103 -12.05 4.73 -7.57
CA ARG A 103 -12.19 3.95 -6.35
C ARG A 103 -11.65 2.53 -6.52
N VAL A 104 -11.00 2.03 -5.47
CA VAL A 104 -10.61 0.62 -5.33
C VAL A 104 -11.34 0.05 -4.13
N GLY A 105 -12.35 -0.78 -4.38
CA GLY A 105 -12.99 -1.61 -3.37
C GLY A 105 -12.03 -2.70 -2.86
N VAL A 106 -12.05 -2.95 -1.55
CA VAL A 106 -11.15 -3.86 -0.86
C VAL A 106 -11.96 -4.82 0.00
N THR A 107 -11.81 -6.11 -0.27
CA THR A 107 -12.41 -7.19 0.53
C THR A 107 -11.32 -8.06 1.14
N PHE A 108 -11.03 -7.87 2.43
CA PHE A 108 -10.10 -8.68 3.20
C PHE A 108 -10.62 -10.11 3.34
N CYS A 109 -9.82 -11.05 2.86
CA CYS A 109 -10.18 -12.47 2.82
C CYS A 109 -9.51 -13.25 3.94
N ARG A 110 -8.21 -13.02 4.16
CA ARG A 110 -7.38 -13.77 5.11
C ARG A 110 -6.35 -12.86 5.71
N GLY A 111 -6.00 -13.08 6.98
CA GLY A 111 -4.98 -12.32 7.65
C GLY A 111 -4.25 -13.16 8.68
N GLY A 112 -2.99 -12.83 8.93
CA GLY A 112 -2.20 -13.52 9.92
C GLY A 112 -0.71 -13.35 9.71
N TRP A 113 0.03 -14.33 10.19
CA TRP A 113 1.47 -14.29 10.22
C TRP A 113 2.06 -15.10 9.06
N ARG A 114 3.02 -14.50 8.36
CA ARG A 114 3.77 -15.13 7.27
C ARG A 114 5.26 -15.07 7.60
N GLY A 115 5.86 -16.26 7.76
CA GLY A 115 7.25 -16.45 8.16
C GLY A 115 8.25 -16.48 7.00
N PRO A 116 9.53 -16.77 7.31
CA PRO A 116 10.59 -16.84 6.32
C PRO A 116 10.30 -17.88 5.25
N LYS A 117 10.71 -17.58 4.01
CA LYS A 117 10.83 -18.58 2.95
C LYS A 117 12.25 -19.15 3.01
N ILE A 118 12.39 -20.38 3.52
CA ILE A 118 13.66 -21.12 3.51
C ILE A 118 13.68 -21.98 2.25
N ALA A 119 14.77 -21.93 1.47
CA ALA A 119 14.90 -22.70 0.24
C ALA A 119 14.71 -24.20 0.52
N GLY A 120 13.83 -24.86 -0.23
CA GLY A 120 13.50 -26.28 -0.06
C GLY A 120 12.44 -26.62 0.99
N PHE A 121 12.03 -25.66 1.82
CA PHE A 121 10.97 -25.85 2.83
C PHE A 121 9.70 -25.08 2.48
N GLN A 122 8.55 -25.60 2.91
CA GLN A 122 7.30 -24.85 2.84
C GLN A 122 7.38 -23.62 3.74
N ARG A 123 6.86 -22.49 3.24
CA ARG A 123 6.75 -21.25 4.00
C ARG A 123 5.78 -21.46 5.15
N PHE A 124 6.18 -21.12 6.36
CA PHE A 124 5.27 -21.17 7.51
C PHE A 124 4.27 -20.02 7.44
N GLU A 125 2.98 -20.35 7.45
CA GLU A 125 1.89 -19.37 7.41
C GLU A 125 0.81 -19.75 8.42
N LEU A 126 0.46 -18.81 9.29
CA LEU A 126 -0.69 -18.93 10.18
C LEU A 126 -1.73 -17.88 9.77
N MET A 127 -2.60 -18.26 8.84
CA MET A 127 -3.60 -17.37 8.24
C MET A 127 -5.00 -17.76 8.71
N LYS A 128 -5.76 -16.80 9.23
CA LYS A 128 -7.17 -16.96 9.56
C LYS A 128 -8.04 -16.29 8.51
N GLN A 129 -9.21 -16.87 8.25
CA GLN A 129 -10.22 -16.21 7.43
C GLN A 129 -10.71 -14.97 8.14
N LEU A 130 -10.84 -13.88 7.40
CA LEU A 130 -11.40 -12.64 7.88
C LEU A 130 -12.81 -12.50 7.31
N ASN A 131 -13.78 -12.25 8.20
CA ASN A 131 -15.12 -11.85 7.79
C ASN A 131 -15.18 -10.33 7.88
N GLN A 132 -15.10 -9.68 6.73
CA GLN A 132 -15.24 -8.23 6.65
C GLN A 132 -16.71 -7.86 6.81
N SER A 133 -17.03 -7.17 7.91
CA SER A 133 -18.39 -6.78 8.27
C SER A 133 -18.83 -5.44 7.67
N PHE A 134 -17.93 -4.70 7.04
CA PHE A 134 -18.21 -3.39 6.44
C PHE A 134 -17.42 -3.19 5.14
N PRO A 135 -17.95 -2.46 4.14
CA PRO A 135 -17.19 -2.16 2.93
C PRO A 135 -15.93 -1.35 3.26
N ALA A 136 -14.81 -1.69 2.63
CA ALA A 136 -13.57 -0.93 2.70
C ALA A 136 -13.18 -0.53 1.28
N TRP A 137 -12.77 0.72 1.10
CA TRP A 137 -12.35 1.23 -0.19
C TRP A 137 -11.25 2.27 -0.02
N LEU A 138 -10.55 2.52 -1.13
CA LEU A 138 -9.57 3.58 -1.28
C LEU A 138 -9.93 4.40 -2.51
N ASP A 139 -10.19 5.68 -2.32
CA ASP A 139 -10.31 6.63 -3.43
C ASP A 139 -8.90 7.06 -3.83
N ILE A 140 -8.48 6.73 -5.05
CA ILE A 140 -7.19 7.12 -5.62
C ILE A 140 -7.32 8.56 -6.09
N THR A 141 -6.53 9.45 -5.52
CA THR A 141 -6.66 10.91 -5.73
C THR A 141 -5.50 11.48 -6.52
N ALA A 142 -4.36 10.78 -6.56
CA ALA A 142 -3.27 11.04 -7.51
C ALA A 142 -2.56 9.73 -7.81
N LEU A 143 -2.22 9.49 -9.08
CA LEU A 143 -1.54 8.27 -9.52
C LEU A 143 -0.51 8.57 -10.59
N THR A 144 0.70 8.10 -10.37
CA THR A 144 1.80 8.12 -11.35
C THR A 144 2.53 6.78 -11.32
N THR A 145 3.58 6.63 -12.13
CA THR A 145 4.44 5.44 -12.08
C THR A 145 5.18 5.28 -10.75
N LYS A 146 5.38 6.36 -9.97
CA LYS A 146 6.21 6.35 -8.73
C LYS A 146 5.44 6.67 -7.46
N LEU A 147 4.37 7.44 -7.57
CA LEU A 147 3.58 7.98 -6.46
C LEU A 147 2.12 7.55 -6.59
N ARG A 148 1.54 7.16 -5.47
CA ARG A 148 0.10 6.94 -5.33
C ARG A 148 -0.38 7.65 -4.07
N ILE A 149 -1.39 8.49 -4.24
CA ILE A 149 -2.12 9.12 -3.14
C ILE A 149 -3.52 8.52 -3.12
N CYS A 150 -3.99 8.14 -1.93
CA CYS A 150 -5.34 7.66 -1.76
C CYS A 150 -5.97 8.07 -0.44
N ARG A 151 -7.30 8.05 -0.40
CA ARG A 151 -8.12 8.35 0.77
C ARG A 151 -8.93 7.11 1.17
N GLY A 152 -8.80 6.72 2.43
CA GLY A 152 -9.60 5.65 3.01
C GLY A 152 -11.01 6.09 3.37
N ASN A 153 -11.87 5.12 3.67
CA ASN A 153 -13.26 5.32 4.08
C ASN A 153 -13.47 6.37 5.21
N ALA A 154 -12.53 6.48 6.15
CA ALA A 154 -12.57 7.45 7.25
C ALA A 154 -11.93 8.81 6.90
N GLY A 155 -11.68 9.10 5.62
CA GLY A 155 -11.02 10.33 5.16
C GLY A 155 -9.51 10.37 5.41
N THR A 156 -8.91 9.29 5.92
CA THR A 156 -7.46 9.21 6.11
C THR A 156 -6.75 9.25 4.77
N THR A 157 -5.79 10.14 4.62
CA THR A 157 -4.97 10.27 3.41
C THR A 157 -3.71 9.46 3.58
N PHE A 158 -3.29 8.78 2.51
CA PHE A 158 -2.09 7.98 2.43
C PHE A 158 -1.30 8.38 1.19
N ALA A 159 0.01 8.58 1.36
CA ALA A 159 0.93 8.75 0.24
C ALA A 159 1.93 7.59 0.23
N LEU A 160 1.99 6.90 -0.90
CA LEU A 160 2.78 5.70 -1.10
C LEU A 160 3.74 5.87 -2.27
N LEU A 161 4.93 5.29 -2.13
CA LEU A 161 5.91 5.23 -3.20
C LEU A 161 6.04 3.81 -3.74
N LYS A 162 6.22 3.68 -5.05
CA LYS A 162 6.45 2.38 -5.68
C LYS A 162 7.84 1.85 -5.33
N ARG A 163 7.92 0.55 -5.02
CA ARG A 163 9.14 -0.19 -4.71
C ARG A 163 9.59 -0.97 -5.95
N GLU A 164 10.44 -0.34 -6.75
CA GLU A 164 10.99 -0.91 -7.98
C GLU A 164 11.94 -2.09 -7.72
N ASP A 165 12.48 -2.19 -6.50
CA ASP A 165 13.33 -3.29 -6.06
C ASP A 165 12.54 -4.56 -5.68
N LEU A 166 11.20 -4.51 -5.66
CA LEU A 166 10.34 -5.61 -5.24
C LEU A 166 9.37 -6.02 -6.37
N SER A 167 9.23 -7.33 -6.58
CA SER A 167 8.29 -7.88 -7.57
C SER A 167 6.99 -8.34 -6.93
N VAL A 168 5.87 -8.05 -7.58
CA VAL A 168 4.52 -8.54 -7.21
C VAL A 168 4.48 -10.07 -7.09
N SER A 169 5.19 -10.79 -7.97
CA SER A 169 5.22 -12.26 -8.01
C SER A 169 5.81 -12.91 -6.76
N ASN A 170 6.54 -12.16 -5.93
CA ASN A 170 7.10 -12.68 -4.70
C ASN A 170 6.06 -12.78 -3.57
N TYR A 171 4.90 -12.14 -3.75
CA TYR A 171 3.87 -11.96 -2.72
C TYR A 171 2.47 -12.46 -3.14
N LEU A 172 2.14 -12.42 -4.43
CA LEU A 172 0.84 -12.84 -4.99
C LEU A 172 0.93 -14.11 -5.83
#